data_AF-A0A5A7TBY0-F1
#
_entry.id   AF-A0A5A7TBY0-F1
#
_cell.length_a   1.000
_cell.length_b   1.000
_cell.length_c   1.000
_cell.angle_alpha   90.00
_cell.angle_beta   90.00
_cell.angle_gamma   90.00
#
_symmetry.space_group_name_H-M   'P 1'
#
loop_
_entity.id
_entity.type
_entity.pdbx_description
1 polymer ?
#
loop_
_entity_poly.entity_id
_entity_poly.type
_entity_poly.pdbx_seq_one_letter_code
_entity_poly.pdbx_strand_id
1 'polypeptide(L)'
;MPFDLQPNAKHSILMSASREFRTFKTTLTQKYILPSKDQPSLLQFPPKIYSHINQEDWESFVDARLSEEWEDYSRIQRERRSKCVYNHHMSRKGYANLADELDELVATNKNEDILTDALGSKKHGCFRLSITIFQHSKREGENVS
;
A
#
# COMPACT_ATOMS: atom_id res chain seq x y z
N MET A 1 24.27 12.13 -26.38
CA MET A 1 23.79 10.78 -26.73
C MET A 1 22.32 10.67 -26.33
N PRO A 2 21.37 10.62 -27.28
CA PRO A 2 19.99 10.28 -26.97
C PRO A 2 19.87 8.78 -26.70
N PHE A 3 19.25 8.41 -25.59
CA PHE A 3 18.95 7.01 -25.28
C PHE A 3 17.75 6.58 -26.11
N ASP A 4 17.92 5.58 -26.97
CA ASP A 4 16.82 5.08 -27.80
C ASP A 4 15.91 4.17 -26.95
N LEU A 5 14.78 4.72 -26.52
CA LEU A 5 13.84 4.07 -25.63
C LEU A 5 12.66 3.50 -26.41
N GLN A 6 12.42 2.19 -26.25
CA GLN A 6 11.26 1.52 -26.81
C GLN A 6 9.97 2.27 -26.41
N PRO A 7 9.04 2.58 -27.35
CA PRO A 7 7.86 3.41 -27.07
C PRO A 7 6.96 2.87 -25.95
N ASN A 8 6.90 1.55 -25.78
CA ASN A 8 6.13 0.85 -24.75
C ASN A 8 6.80 0.88 -23.36
N ALA A 9 8.12 1.10 -23.27
CA ALA A 9 8.88 1.07 -22.03
C ALA A 9 8.88 2.41 -21.28
N LYS A 10 8.61 3.52 -22.00
CA LYS A 10 8.66 4.89 -21.45
C LYS A 10 7.83 5.05 -20.17
N HIS A 11 6.60 4.55 -20.18
CA HIS A 11 5.70 4.64 -19.04
C HIS A 11 6.22 3.82 -17.84
N SER A 12 6.67 2.59 -18.06
CA SER A 12 7.19 1.72 -16.99
C SER A 12 8.43 2.33 -16.33
N ILE A 13 9.36 2.85 -17.14
CA ILE A 13 10.58 3.49 -16.66
C ILE A 13 10.24 4.74 -15.85
N LEU A 14 9.32 5.58 -16.33
CA LEU A 14 8.88 6.77 -15.60
C LEU A 14 8.23 6.41 -14.26
N MET A 15 7.38 5.37 -14.23
CA MET A 15 6.75 4.89 -13.01
C MET A 15 7.79 4.35 -12.02
N SER A 16 8.76 3.59 -12.50
CA SER A 16 9.85 3.09 -11.67
C SER A 16 10.70 4.23 -11.10
N ALA A 17 11.14 5.16 -11.95
CA ALA A 17 11.92 6.33 -11.52
C ALA A 17 11.14 7.19 -10.51
N SER A 18 9.85 7.38 -10.74
CA SER A 18 8.97 8.10 -9.80
C SER A 18 8.88 7.40 -8.45
N ARG A 19 8.82 6.07 -8.44
CA ARG A 19 8.82 5.27 -7.21
C ARG A 19 10.15 5.38 -6.47
N GLU A 20 11.27 5.23 -7.17
CA GLU A 20 12.61 5.39 -6.60
C GLU A 20 12.80 6.78 -6.02
N PHE A 21 12.35 7.83 -6.72
CA PHE A 21 12.47 9.19 -6.23
C PHE A 21 11.64 9.45 -4.97
N ARG A 22 10.45 8.83 -4.86
CA ARG A 22 9.65 8.86 -3.62
C ARG A 22 10.39 8.16 -2.48
N THR A 23 10.89 6.95 -2.71
CA THR A 23 11.68 6.18 -1.73
C THR A 23 12.91 6.94 -1.27
N PHE A 24 13.61 7.57 -2.21
CA PHE A 24 14.77 8.42 -1.95
C PHE A 24 14.41 9.57 -1.00
N LYS A 25 13.38 10.38 -1.32
CA LYS A 25 12.93 11.47 -0.44
C LYS A 25 12.54 10.96 0.95
N THR A 26 11.79 9.86 1.02
CA THR A 26 11.38 9.27 2.31
C THR A 26 12.57 8.81 3.13
N THR A 27 13.55 8.16 2.50
CA THR A 27 14.79 7.71 3.17
C THR A 27 15.57 8.90 3.71
N LEU A 28 15.66 9.97 2.92
CA LEU A 28 16.36 11.19 3.29
C LEU A 28 15.73 11.84 4.54
N THR A 29 14.40 11.96 4.53
CA THR A 29 13.64 12.49 5.66
C THR A 29 13.76 11.60 6.90
N GLN A 30 13.60 10.28 6.77
CA GLN A 30 13.58 9.37 7.92
C GLN A 30 14.95 9.16 8.56
N LYS A 31 16.03 9.08 7.77
CA LYS A 31 17.36 8.74 8.28
C LYS A 31 18.19 9.96 8.69
N TYR A 32 17.99 11.11 8.03
CA TYR A 32 18.87 12.27 8.23
C TYR A 32 18.14 13.48 8.81
N ILE A 33 16.87 13.72 8.43
CA ILE A 33 16.15 14.92 8.90
C ILE A 33 15.48 14.68 10.25
N LEU A 34 14.62 13.67 10.37
CA LEU A 34 13.86 13.42 11.60
C LEU A 34 14.74 13.14 12.83
N PRO A 35 15.84 12.34 12.73
CA PRO A 35 16.72 12.10 13.89
C PRO A 35 17.53 13.33 14.32
N SER A 36 17.67 14.32 13.44
CA SER A 36 18.46 15.52 13.68
C SER A 36 17.59 16.78 13.84
N LYS A 37 16.28 16.61 14.09
CA LYS A 37 15.32 17.71 14.31
C LYS A 37 15.79 18.70 15.39
N ASP A 38 16.48 18.18 16.42
CA ASP A 38 16.96 18.97 17.56
C ASP A 38 18.41 19.47 17.41
N GLN A 39 19.10 19.11 16.31
CA GLN A 39 20.50 19.47 16.06
C GLN A 39 20.68 20.14 14.70
N PRO A 40 20.46 21.46 14.60
CA PRO A 40 20.51 22.19 13.33
C PRO A 40 21.90 22.16 12.67
N SER A 41 22.98 21.94 13.44
CA SER A 41 24.35 21.80 12.91
C SER A 41 24.53 20.58 12.01
N LEU A 42 23.78 19.49 12.24
CA LEU A 42 23.86 18.28 11.42
C LEU A 42 23.10 18.39 10.09
N LEU A 43 22.19 19.35 9.99
CA LEU A 43 21.35 19.59 8.82
C LEU A 43 21.94 20.64 7.87
N GLN A 44 23.03 21.30 8.26
CA GLN A 44 23.63 22.38 7.47
C GLN A 44 24.15 21.89 6.12
N PHE A 45 24.51 20.62 5.97
CA PHE A 45 25.02 20.08 4.71
C PHE A 45 24.32 18.78 4.32
N PRO A 46 24.10 18.53 3.01
CA PRO A 46 23.58 17.27 2.55
C PRO A 46 24.53 16.13 2.94
N PRO A 47 24.02 14.91 3.19
CA PRO A 47 24.85 13.75 3.50
C PRO A 47 25.88 13.52 2.39
N LYS A 48 27.13 13.15 2.74
CA LYS A 48 28.24 12.94 1.78
C LYS A 48 27.92 11.96 0.65
N ILE A 49 27.01 11.01 0.90
CA ILE A 49 26.53 10.02 -0.07
C ILE A 49 25.75 10.68 -1.21
N TYR A 50 25.16 11.85 -0.95
CA TYR A 50 24.35 12.62 -1.87
C TYR A 50 24.96 14.01 -2.15
N SER A 51 26.28 14.05 -2.36
CA SER A 51 27.02 15.27 -2.68
C SER A 51 26.62 15.94 -4.00
N HIS A 52 25.81 15.27 -4.82
CA HIS A 52 25.27 15.80 -6.08
C HIS A 52 24.03 16.69 -5.89
N ILE A 53 23.49 16.79 -4.67
CA ILE A 53 22.38 17.69 -4.37
C ILE A 53 22.94 19.08 -4.12
N ASN A 54 22.34 20.10 -4.74
CA ASN A 54 22.75 21.48 -4.50
C ASN A 54 22.42 21.89 -3.05
N GLN A 55 23.25 22.78 -2.50
CA GLN A 55 23.06 23.28 -1.14
C GLN A 55 21.70 23.99 -0.97
N GLU A 56 21.31 24.82 -1.93
CA GLU A 56 20.02 25.53 -1.93
C GLU A 56 18.83 24.57 -1.95
N ASP A 57 18.89 23.54 -2.81
CA ASP A 57 17.85 22.51 -2.90
C ASP A 57 17.75 21.72 -1.59
N TRP A 58 18.88 21.47 -0.93
CA TRP A 58 18.93 20.79 0.36
C TRP A 58 18.29 21.63 1.47
N GLU A 59 18.65 22.91 1.58
CA GLU A 59 18.10 23.83 2.57
C GLU A 59 16.58 23.99 2.39
N SER A 60 16.12 24.23 1.16
CA SER A 60 14.69 24.28 0.84
C SER A 60 13.97 22.98 1.18
N PHE A 61 14.61 21.83 0.94
CA PHE A 61 14.04 20.53 1.28
C PHE A 61 13.94 20.31 2.79
N VAL A 62 14.97 20.68 3.56
CA VAL A 62 14.95 20.54 5.02
C VAL A 62 13.85 21.42 5.61
N ASP A 63 13.76 22.69 5.19
CA ASP A 63 12.72 23.62 5.64
C ASP A 63 11.32 23.10 5.33
N ALA A 64 11.08 22.66 4.09
CA ALA A 64 9.81 22.07 3.69
C ALA A 64 9.43 20.84 4.52
N ARG A 65 10.40 20.03 4.96
CA ARG A 65 10.17 18.82 5.77
C ARG A 65 10.02 19.09 7.26
N LEU A 66 10.52 20.23 7.75
CA LEU A 66 10.37 20.68 9.13
C LEU A 66 9.13 21.56 9.34
N SER A 67 8.51 22.03 8.26
CA SER A 67 7.26 22.79 8.31
C SER A 67 6.12 22.02 9.01
N GLU A 68 5.32 22.74 9.80
CA GLU A 68 4.14 22.20 10.49
C GLU A 68 3.10 21.62 9.51
N GLU A 69 2.88 22.33 8.40
CA GLU A 69 2.01 21.89 7.29
C GLU A 69 2.39 20.51 6.77
N TRP A 70 3.70 20.23 6.65
CA TRP A 70 4.17 18.93 6.20
C TRP A 70 3.94 17.85 7.26
N GLU A 71 4.21 18.14 8.53
CA GLU A 71 4.00 17.22 9.64
C GLU A 71 2.52 16.80 9.76
N ASP A 72 1.63 17.77 9.61
CA ASP A 72 0.18 17.59 9.59
C ASP A 72 -0.29 16.77 8.40
N TYR A 73 0.13 17.13 7.19
CA TYR A 73 -0.18 16.36 5.99
C TYR A 73 0.31 14.91 6.10
N SER A 74 1.54 14.71 6.59
CA SER A 74 2.16 13.41 6.81
C SER A 74 1.39 12.58 7.85
N ARG A 75 0.95 13.20 8.95
CA ARG A 75 0.12 12.58 9.98
C ARG A 75 -1.21 12.11 9.40
N ILE A 76 -1.93 12.98 8.69
CA ILE A 76 -3.22 12.64 8.05
C ILE A 76 -3.06 11.47 7.06
N GLN A 77 -2.00 11.47 6.25
CA GLN A 77 -1.75 10.38 5.31
C GLN A 77 -1.43 9.05 6.02
N ARG A 78 -0.66 9.09 7.12
CA ARG A 78 -0.40 7.90 7.95
C ARG A 78 -1.69 7.37 8.58
N GLU A 79 -2.56 8.24 9.09
CA GLU A 79 -3.85 7.84 9.64
C GLU A 79 -4.79 7.24 8.59
N ARG A 80 -4.83 7.83 7.38
CA ARG A 80 -5.58 7.24 6.27
C ARG A 80 -5.06 5.84 5.93
N ARG A 81 -3.73 5.65 5.93
CA ARG A 81 -3.13 4.35 5.65
C ARG A 81 -3.38 3.34 6.77
N SER A 82 -3.34 3.75 8.04
CA SER A 82 -3.59 2.83 9.17
C SER A 82 -5.04 2.34 9.21
N LYS A 83 -5.99 3.16 8.73
CA LYS A 83 -7.41 2.77 8.57
C LYS A 83 -7.66 1.85 7.37
N CYS A 84 -6.70 1.68 6.47
CA CYS A 84 -6.83 0.84 5.29
C CYS A 84 -6.56 -0.64 5.65
N VAL A 85 -7.62 -1.35 6.05
CA VAL A 85 -7.56 -2.77 6.45
C VAL A 85 -7.11 -3.68 5.30
N TYR A 86 -7.44 -3.33 4.05
CA TYR A 86 -7.14 -4.13 2.86
C TYR A 86 -6.27 -3.35 1.87
N ASN A 87 -5.02 -3.78 1.69
CA ASN A 87 -4.07 -3.15 0.76
C ASN A 87 -4.46 -3.29 -0.73
N HIS A 88 -5.39 -4.18 -1.06
CA HIS A 88 -5.86 -4.41 -2.42
C HIS A 88 -7.38 -4.26 -2.50
N HIS A 89 -7.86 -3.53 -3.50
CA HIS A 89 -9.27 -3.48 -3.85
C HIS A 89 -9.66 -4.79 -4.58
N MET A 90 -9.90 -5.86 -3.82
CA MET A 90 -10.06 -7.24 -4.33
C MET A 90 -11.51 -7.66 -4.59
N SER A 91 -12.31 -6.74 -5.16
CA SER A 91 -13.57 -7.00 -5.87
C SER A 91 -14.18 -5.64 -6.24
N ARG A 92 -15.15 -5.59 -7.14
CA ARG A 92 -15.94 -4.37 -7.41
C ARG A 92 -16.66 -3.86 -6.16
N LYS A 93 -16.87 -4.71 -5.15
CA LYS A 93 -17.65 -4.42 -3.94
C LYS A 93 -16.87 -4.51 -2.61
N GLY A 94 -15.70 -5.16 -2.55
CA GLY A 94 -14.94 -5.36 -1.30
C GLY A 94 -15.51 -6.43 -0.34
N TYR A 95 -14.78 -6.80 0.71
CA TYR A 95 -15.17 -7.88 1.65
C TYR A 95 -16.39 -7.55 2.51
N ALA A 96 -16.52 -6.32 2.99
CA ALA A 96 -17.64 -5.92 3.86
C ALA A 96 -18.99 -6.14 3.15
N ASN A 97 -19.10 -5.59 1.93
CA ASN A 97 -20.32 -5.75 1.14
C ASN A 97 -20.53 -7.19 0.65
N LEU A 98 -19.46 -7.96 0.42
CA LEU A 98 -19.58 -9.38 0.06
C LEU A 98 -20.09 -10.23 1.24
N ALA A 99 -19.64 -9.93 2.46
CA ALA A 99 -20.09 -10.61 3.67
C ALA A 99 -21.56 -10.26 3.95
N ASP A 100 -21.95 -8.99 3.81
CA ASP A 100 -23.33 -8.55 3.98
C ASP A 100 -24.26 -9.21 2.94
N GLU A 101 -23.84 -9.33 1.68
CA GLU A 101 -24.59 -10.05 0.63
C GLU A 101 -24.71 -11.55 0.94
N LEU A 102 -23.67 -12.18 1.47
CA LEU A 102 -23.71 -13.58 1.89
C LEU A 102 -24.66 -13.77 3.08
N ASP A 103 -24.62 -12.90 4.08
CA ASP A 103 -25.51 -12.97 5.24
C ASP A 103 -26.97 -12.73 4.85
N GLU A 104 -27.24 -11.81 3.91
CA GLU A 104 -28.59 -11.58 3.37
C GLU A 104 -29.10 -12.77 2.55
N LEU A 105 -28.24 -13.41 1.75
CA LEU A 105 -28.58 -14.63 1.00
C LEU A 105 -28.80 -15.85 1.91
N VAL A 106 -28.00 -15.99 2.97
CA VAL A 106 -28.14 -17.06 3.98
C VAL A 106 -29.40 -16.86 4.83
N ALA A 107 -29.78 -15.61 5.13
CA ALA A 107 -31.00 -15.29 5.85
C ALA A 107 -32.27 -15.55 5.01
N THR A 108 -32.18 -15.38 3.69
CA THR A 108 -33.33 -15.50 2.77
C THR A 108 -33.57 -16.92 2.26
N ASN A 109 -32.55 -17.81 2.26
CA ASN A 109 -32.67 -19.15 1.70
C ASN A 109 -32.04 -20.21 2.62
N LYS A 110 -32.83 -21.22 3.03
CA LYS A 110 -32.40 -22.33 3.90
C LYS A 110 -31.94 -23.59 3.16
N ASN A 111 -31.47 -23.49 1.91
CA ASN A 111 -31.16 -24.66 1.08
C ASN A 111 -29.70 -24.67 0.60
N GLU A 112 -29.11 -25.85 0.58
CA GLU A 112 -27.69 -26.13 0.25
C GLU A 112 -27.26 -25.70 -1.17
N ASP A 113 -28.19 -25.25 -2.01
CA ASP A 113 -27.98 -24.90 -3.43
C ASP A 113 -27.41 -23.48 -3.68
N ILE A 114 -27.39 -22.61 -2.67
CA ILE A 114 -26.98 -21.19 -2.80
C ILE A 114 -25.49 -21.03 -3.13
N LEU A 115 -24.64 -21.93 -2.61
CA LEU A 115 -23.19 -21.91 -2.86
C LEU A 115 -22.86 -22.11 -4.34
N THR A 116 -23.68 -22.87 -5.05
CA THR A 116 -23.50 -23.18 -6.48
C THR A 116 -23.92 -22.01 -7.37
N ASP A 117 -24.94 -21.25 -6.93
CA ASP A 117 -25.50 -20.13 -7.67
C ASP A 117 -24.67 -18.84 -7.46
N ALA A 118 -24.18 -18.61 -6.24
CA ALA A 118 -23.35 -17.45 -5.90
C ALA A 118 -21.93 -17.51 -6.51
N LEU A 119 -21.35 -18.71 -6.66
CA LEU A 119 -19.99 -18.87 -7.20
C LEU A 119 -19.94 -18.89 -8.74
N GLY A 120 -21.09 -18.97 -9.42
CA GLY A 120 -21.19 -19.05 -10.87
C GLY A 120 -20.61 -20.36 -11.44
N SER A 121 -21.31 -20.97 -12.39
CA SER A 121 -20.83 -22.19 -13.05
C SER A 121 -19.41 -22.02 -13.61
N LYS A 122 -18.52 -22.93 -13.19
CA LYS A 122 -17.13 -23.12 -13.62
C LYS A 122 -16.89 -22.69 -15.08
N LYS A 123 -16.33 -21.50 -15.24
CA LYS A 123 -15.41 -21.21 -16.33
C LYS A 123 -14.19 -20.55 -15.68
N HIS A 124 -13.03 -21.18 -15.85
CA HIS A 124 -11.71 -20.76 -15.35
C HIS A 124 -11.35 -21.24 -13.92
N GLY A 125 -10.49 -22.27 -13.87
CA GLY A 125 -10.04 -22.99 -12.68
C GLY A 125 -9.07 -22.24 -11.77
N CYS A 126 -9.41 -21.04 -11.32
CA CYS A 126 -8.58 -20.27 -10.37
C CYS A 126 -9.13 -20.29 -8.92
N PHE A 127 -10.43 -20.53 -8.71
CA PHE A 127 -11.07 -20.44 -7.39
C PHE A 127 -10.90 -21.68 -6.48
N ARG A 128 -10.26 -22.76 -6.96
CA ARG A 128 -10.28 -24.05 -6.25
C ARG A 128 -9.32 -24.13 -5.05
N LEU A 129 -8.28 -23.28 -5.00
CA LEU A 129 -7.27 -23.36 -3.93
C LEU A 129 -7.65 -22.61 -2.64
N SER A 130 -8.49 -21.57 -2.73
CA SER A 130 -8.81 -20.72 -1.57
C SER A 130 -9.87 -21.33 -0.65
N ILE A 131 -10.84 -22.07 -1.20
CA ILE A 131 -11.96 -22.65 -0.43
C ILE A 131 -11.49 -23.83 0.43
N THR A 132 -10.51 -24.62 -0.05
CA THR A 132 -9.95 -25.74 0.71
C THR A 132 -9.20 -25.25 1.97
N ILE A 133 -8.55 -24.08 1.90
CA ILE A 133 -7.82 -23.50 3.04
C ILE A 133 -8.80 -23.01 4.11
N PHE A 134 -9.92 -22.38 3.72
CA PHE A 134 -10.92 -21.88 4.68
C PHE A 134 -11.70 -23.01 5.38
N GLN A 135 -12.00 -24.11 4.68
CA GLN A 135 -12.68 -25.26 5.28
C GLN A 135 -11.80 -26.09 6.24
N HIS A 136 -10.47 -26.07 6.09
CA HIS A 136 -9.57 -26.76 7.00
C HIS A 136 -9.43 -26.02 8.34
N SER A 137 -9.33 -24.69 8.30
CA SER A 137 -9.17 -23.85 9.51
C SER A 137 -10.40 -23.85 10.44
N LYS A 138 -11.62 -24.07 9.90
CA LYS A 138 -12.84 -24.11 10.71
C LYS A 138 -13.07 -25.47 11.38
N ARG A 139 -12.41 -26.53 10.90
CA ARG A 139 -12.58 -27.89 11.43
C ARG A 139 -11.63 -28.22 12.59
N GLU A 140 -10.56 -27.44 12.77
CA GLU A 140 -9.61 -27.62 13.87
C GLU A 140 -9.95 -26.78 15.13
N GLY A 141 -10.96 -25.91 15.07
CA GLY A 141 -11.36 -25.04 16.19
C GLY A 141 -12.43 -25.60 17.13
N GLU A 142 -13.01 -26.77 16.85
CA GLU A 142 -14.13 -27.35 17.64
C GLU A 142 -13.74 -28.62 18.43
N ASN A 143 -12.46 -29.01 18.49
CA ASN A 143 -12.01 -30.17 19.27
C ASN A 143 -10.81 -29.86 20.17
N VAL A 144 -10.95 -28.96 21.15
CA VAL A 144 -10.20 -29.06 22.41
C VAL A 144 -11.13 -28.57 23.53
N SER A 145 -11.38 -29.47 24.49
CA SER A 145 -12.23 -29.34 25.68
C SER A 145 -11.99 -28.11 26.54
#